data_AF-A0AAW7Z900-F1
#
_entry.id   AF-A0AAW7Z900-F1
#
_cell.length_a   1.000
_cell.length_b   1.000
_cell.length_c   1.000
_cell.angle_alpha   90.00
_cell.angle_beta   90.00
_cell.angle_gamma   90.00
#
_symmetry.space_group_name_H-M   'P 1'
#
loop_
_entity.id
_entity.type
_entity.pdbx_description
1 polymer ?
#
loop_
_entity_poly.entity_id
_entity_poly.type
_entity_poly.pdbx_seq_one_letter_code
_entity_poly.pdbx_strand_id
1 'polypeptide(L)'
;MKKLSVTTSLVALAATLAVSFSASAHRAWLLPSSTVLSGEEAYVTFDAAISNTIFHPDHFAMNTDDLVVTAPSGETIETENSARGKYRTTFDVKLEEEGTFKITSFSSGIRAFWKDEEGNRKMWPGRGKPYVAEEFATSVPKKATDLSVTQGSRRVETFVTLGAPSEKVFTPSNEGLELIPVTHPNDLFATETATFTLLIDGKPAVGAEVEVVRGGMRYRNTQEMISVTSNNEGQINITWPQAGMYFVEISYKDDKAELPATVRTGSYSGTFEVLPL
;
A
#
# COMPACT_ATOMS: atom_id res chain seq x y z
N MET A 1 44.54 -41.18 -42.72
CA MET A 1 44.44 -41.42 -41.26
C MET A 1 43.80 -40.19 -40.62
N LYS A 2 42.76 -40.41 -39.81
CA LYS A 2 42.02 -39.40 -39.03
C LYS A 2 42.92 -38.62 -38.07
N LYS A 3 42.55 -37.37 -37.76
CA LYS A 3 42.27 -36.91 -36.38
C LYS A 3 41.50 -35.58 -36.40
N LEU A 4 40.27 -35.61 -35.86
CA LEU A 4 39.51 -34.45 -35.39
C LEU A 4 40.18 -33.87 -34.13
N SER A 5 40.06 -32.56 -33.91
CA SER A 5 39.88 -31.97 -32.56
C SER A 5 39.41 -30.51 -32.72
N VAL A 6 38.10 -30.23 -32.59
CA VAL A 6 37.42 -29.60 -31.44
C VAL A 6 37.58 -28.07 -31.36
N THR A 7 36.45 -27.43 -31.68
CA THR A 7 35.91 -26.11 -31.34
C THR A 7 36.31 -25.48 -30.01
N THR A 8 36.37 -24.14 -29.97
CA THR A 8 35.98 -23.37 -28.78
C THR A 8 35.34 -22.03 -29.19
N SER A 9 34.01 -22.00 -29.22
CA SER A 9 33.21 -20.78 -29.28
C SER A 9 33.14 -20.18 -27.87
N LEU A 10 33.54 -18.92 -27.70
CA LEU A 10 33.25 -18.15 -26.48
C LEU A 10 31.79 -17.69 -26.53
N VAL A 11 30.96 -18.26 -25.66
CA VAL A 11 29.63 -17.74 -25.33
C VAL A 11 29.80 -16.72 -24.22
N ALA A 12 29.49 -15.44 -24.50
CA ALA A 12 29.38 -14.41 -23.48
C ALA A 12 28.08 -14.64 -22.69
N LEU A 13 28.20 -15.06 -21.44
CA LEU A 13 27.08 -15.26 -20.52
C LEU A 13 26.64 -13.89 -19.98
N ALA A 14 25.54 -13.36 -20.50
CA ALA A 14 24.86 -12.20 -19.91
C ALA A 14 24.25 -12.64 -18.57
N ALA A 15 24.82 -12.14 -17.46
CA ALA A 15 24.23 -12.28 -16.14
C ALA A 15 23.03 -11.32 -16.03
N THR A 16 21.84 -11.77 -16.42
CA THR A 16 20.60 -11.14 -15.99
C THR A 16 20.45 -11.39 -14.49
N LEU A 17 20.77 -10.36 -13.70
CA LEU A 17 20.34 -10.25 -12.31
C LEU A 17 18.80 -10.32 -12.30
N ALA A 18 18.26 -11.52 -12.08
CA ALA A 18 16.88 -11.70 -11.71
C ALA A 18 16.73 -11.08 -10.31
N VAL A 19 16.29 -9.82 -10.28
CA VAL A 19 15.74 -9.24 -9.07
C VAL A 19 14.46 -10.02 -8.83
N SER A 20 14.51 -11.01 -7.94
CA SER A 20 13.35 -11.77 -7.53
C SER A 20 12.40 -10.82 -6.80
N PHE A 21 11.53 -10.14 -7.54
CA PHE A 21 10.40 -9.44 -6.96
C PHE A 21 9.59 -10.48 -6.20
N SER A 22 9.59 -10.35 -4.88
CA SER A 22 8.68 -11.12 -4.04
C SER A 22 7.31 -10.53 -4.30
N ALA A 23 6.62 -11.05 -5.32
CA ALA A 23 5.23 -10.73 -5.58
C ALA A 23 4.45 -11.08 -4.31
N SER A 24 4.11 -10.07 -3.51
CA SER A 24 3.30 -10.25 -2.31
C SER A 24 1.92 -10.66 -2.78
N ALA A 25 1.60 -11.94 -2.66
CA ALA A 25 0.31 -12.48 -3.09
C ALA A 25 -0.86 -11.97 -2.24
N HIS A 26 -0.64 -11.30 -1.11
CA HIS A 26 -1.71 -10.88 -0.20
C HIS A 26 -1.89 -9.36 -0.21
N ARG A 27 -2.79 -8.88 -1.06
CA ARG A 27 -3.06 -7.46 -1.26
C ARG A 27 -4.31 -7.05 -0.49
N ALA A 28 -4.18 -6.12 0.45
CA ALA A 28 -5.32 -5.53 1.13
C ALA A 28 -5.87 -4.39 0.29
N TRP A 29 -7.19 -4.26 0.22
CA TRP A 29 -7.85 -3.18 -0.50
C TRP A 29 -9.17 -2.81 0.17
N LEU A 30 -9.54 -1.56 -0.05
CA LEU A 30 -10.87 -0.99 0.24
C LEU A 30 -11.48 -0.63 -1.11
N LEU A 31 -12.69 -1.12 -1.41
CA LEU A 31 -13.38 -0.86 -2.66
C LEU A 31 -14.72 -0.18 -2.37
N PRO A 32 -14.86 1.11 -2.68
CA PRO A 32 -16.15 1.79 -2.55
C PRO A 32 -17.12 1.38 -3.64
N SER A 33 -18.42 1.42 -3.36
CA SER A 33 -19.49 1.22 -4.33
C SER A 33 -19.64 2.40 -5.32
N SER A 34 -19.14 3.57 -4.96
CA SER A 34 -19.11 4.80 -5.76
C SER A 34 -18.00 5.73 -5.24
N THR A 35 -17.34 6.49 -6.12
CA THR A 35 -16.29 7.44 -5.69
C THR A 35 -16.66 8.92 -5.83
N VAL A 36 -17.61 9.26 -6.70
CA VAL A 36 -18.13 10.62 -6.88
C VAL A 36 -19.65 10.58 -6.81
N LEU A 37 -20.22 11.36 -5.89
CA LEU A 37 -21.65 11.43 -5.64
C LEU A 37 -22.12 12.90 -5.63
N SER A 38 -23.42 13.11 -5.76
CA SER A 38 -24.05 14.43 -5.70
C SER A 38 -25.30 14.36 -4.83
N GLY A 39 -25.61 15.44 -4.12
CA GLY A 39 -26.78 15.53 -3.25
C GLY A 39 -26.41 16.20 -1.93
N GLU A 40 -27.40 16.36 -1.06
CA GLU A 40 -27.19 16.88 0.32
C GLU A 40 -26.62 15.79 1.24
N GLU A 41 -27.00 14.53 0.99
CA GLU A 41 -26.57 13.36 1.75
C GLU A 41 -26.41 12.17 0.79
N ALA A 42 -25.45 11.29 1.05
CA ALA A 42 -25.34 10.01 0.36
C ALA A 42 -24.80 8.90 1.27
N TYR A 43 -24.98 7.65 0.85
CA TYR A 43 -24.36 6.48 1.46
C TYR A 43 -23.40 5.83 0.47
N VAL A 44 -22.24 5.41 0.96
CA VAL A 44 -21.30 4.58 0.21
C VAL A 44 -20.99 3.32 1.00
N THR A 45 -21.18 2.18 0.35
CA THR A 45 -20.81 0.87 0.90
C THR A 45 -19.40 0.53 0.45
N PHE A 46 -18.61 -0.03 1.36
CA PHE A 46 -17.24 -0.43 1.11
C PHE A 46 -17.08 -1.93 1.29
N ASP A 47 -16.39 -2.56 0.35
CA ASP A 47 -15.84 -3.90 0.49
C ASP A 47 -14.37 -3.81 0.94
N ALA A 48 -14.01 -4.53 2.02
CA ALA A 48 -12.64 -4.61 2.52
C ALA A 48 -12.16 -6.07 2.55
N ALA A 49 -11.06 -6.35 1.85
CA ALA A 49 -10.51 -7.71 1.79
C ALA A 49 -9.00 -7.73 1.62
N ILE A 50 -8.42 -8.88 1.95
CA ILE A 50 -7.07 -9.29 1.57
C ILE A 50 -7.25 -10.40 0.53
N SER A 51 -6.66 -10.24 -0.65
CA SER A 51 -6.88 -11.14 -1.79
C SER A 51 -5.60 -11.48 -2.54
N ASN A 52 -5.61 -12.62 -3.23
CA ASN A 52 -4.66 -12.94 -4.30
C ASN A 52 -5.02 -12.24 -5.61
N THR A 53 -6.33 -12.11 -5.88
CA THR A 53 -6.85 -11.46 -7.08
C THR A 53 -7.44 -10.10 -6.71
N ILE A 54 -6.92 -9.01 -7.30
CA ILE A 54 -7.39 -7.63 -7.07
C ILE A 54 -8.90 -7.52 -7.22
N PHE A 55 -9.55 -6.91 -6.23
CA PHE A 55 -11.01 -6.72 -6.15
C PHE A 55 -11.82 -8.01 -6.23
N HIS A 56 -11.23 -9.13 -5.81
CA HIS A 56 -11.93 -10.41 -5.65
C HIS A 56 -11.64 -11.01 -4.28
N PRO A 57 -12.63 -11.10 -3.37
CA PRO A 57 -12.41 -11.57 -2.01
C PRO A 57 -12.21 -13.10 -1.97
N ASP A 58 -10.95 -13.54 -2.11
CA ASP A 58 -10.58 -14.96 -2.25
C ASP A 58 -9.58 -15.49 -1.18
N HIS A 59 -9.19 -14.67 -0.20
CA HIS A 59 -8.21 -15.07 0.82
C HIS A 59 -8.64 -14.79 2.27
N PHE A 60 -8.73 -13.53 2.72
CA PHE A 60 -9.20 -13.18 4.07
C PHE A 60 -10.00 -11.88 4.11
N ALA A 61 -11.02 -11.82 4.97
CA ALA A 61 -11.65 -10.56 5.32
C ALA A 61 -10.65 -9.63 6.04
N MET A 62 -10.48 -8.41 5.52
CA MET A 62 -9.65 -7.39 6.16
C MET A 62 -10.25 -6.99 7.50
N ASN A 63 -9.42 -6.82 8.54
CA ASN A 63 -9.89 -6.24 9.78
C ASN A 63 -10.07 -4.74 9.60
N THR A 64 -11.19 -4.19 10.08
CA THR A 64 -11.55 -2.78 9.97
C THR A 64 -11.69 -2.11 11.34
N ASP A 65 -11.29 -2.77 12.43
CA ASP A 65 -11.37 -2.21 13.79
C ASP A 65 -10.56 -0.89 13.92
N ASP A 66 -9.43 -0.78 13.21
CA ASP A 66 -8.57 0.41 13.18
C ASP A 66 -8.81 1.29 11.94
N LEU A 67 -9.97 1.14 11.29
CA LEU A 67 -10.33 1.96 10.13
C LEU A 67 -10.80 3.34 10.61
N VAL A 68 -10.28 4.40 10.00
CA VAL A 68 -10.66 5.78 10.26
C VAL A 68 -11.27 6.36 9.00
N VAL A 69 -12.44 7.00 9.14
CA VAL A 69 -13.06 7.80 8.08
C VAL A 69 -12.92 9.27 8.45
N THR A 70 -12.20 10.03 7.63
CA THR A 70 -12.03 11.48 7.80
C THR A 70 -12.94 12.22 6.85
N ALA A 71 -13.83 13.06 7.39
CA ALA A 71 -14.73 13.92 6.66
C ALA A 71 -14.00 15.13 6.03
N PRO A 72 -14.63 15.85 5.08
CA PRO A 72 -14.10 17.08 4.47
C PRO A 72 -13.67 18.14 5.50
N SER A 73 -14.43 18.26 6.60
CA SER A 73 -14.11 19.10 7.74
C SER A 73 -12.83 18.69 8.49
N GLY A 74 -12.32 17.48 8.27
CA GLY A 74 -11.22 16.86 9.02
C GLY A 74 -11.66 16.12 10.27
N GLU A 75 -12.95 16.08 10.58
CA GLU A 75 -13.52 15.29 11.68
C GLU A 75 -13.48 13.80 11.34
N THR A 76 -13.33 12.95 12.36
CA THR A 76 -13.49 11.51 12.22
C THR A 76 -14.97 11.16 12.36
N ILE A 77 -15.50 10.41 11.40
CA ILE A 77 -16.88 9.90 11.44
C ILE A 77 -16.88 8.37 11.57
N GLU A 78 -17.97 7.85 12.12
CA GLU A 78 -18.15 6.42 12.36
C GLU A 78 -18.61 5.68 11.09
N THR A 79 -18.28 4.40 11.01
CA THR A 79 -18.86 3.50 9.99
C THR A 79 -20.18 2.90 10.49
N GLU A 80 -21.10 2.64 9.57
CA GLU A 80 -22.37 1.98 9.84
C GLU A 80 -22.40 0.55 9.26
N ASN A 81 -23.34 -0.28 9.74
CA ASN A 81 -23.66 -1.59 9.17
C ASN A 81 -22.45 -2.54 8.94
N SER A 82 -21.44 -2.47 9.80
CA SER A 82 -20.24 -3.29 9.67
C SER A 82 -20.54 -4.78 9.84
N ALA A 83 -20.14 -5.58 8.85
CA ALA A 83 -20.35 -7.02 8.83
C ALA A 83 -19.11 -7.75 8.30
N ARG A 84 -18.50 -8.59 9.14
CA ARG A 84 -17.32 -9.38 8.77
C ARG A 84 -17.71 -10.81 8.37
N GLY A 85 -17.53 -11.13 7.10
CA GLY A 85 -17.60 -12.49 6.58
C GLY A 85 -16.24 -13.21 6.60
N LYS A 86 -16.14 -14.34 5.88
CA LYS A 86 -14.89 -15.11 5.80
C LYS A 86 -13.82 -14.43 4.95
N TYR A 87 -14.21 -13.90 3.78
CA TYR A 87 -13.29 -13.34 2.79
C TYR A 87 -13.43 -11.84 2.57
N ARG A 88 -14.46 -11.22 3.15
CA ARG A 88 -14.80 -9.82 2.96
C ARG A 88 -15.44 -9.27 4.23
N THR A 89 -15.07 -8.05 4.57
CA THR A 89 -15.80 -7.19 5.50
C THR A 89 -16.54 -6.15 4.66
N THR A 90 -17.79 -5.86 5.00
CA THR A 90 -18.57 -4.76 4.41
C THR A 90 -18.94 -3.76 5.47
N PHE A 91 -19.00 -2.48 5.14
CA PHE A 91 -19.50 -1.41 6.00
C PHE A 91 -20.00 -0.25 5.15
N ASP A 92 -20.80 0.62 5.73
CA ASP A 92 -21.32 1.82 5.10
C ASP A 92 -20.69 3.07 5.72
N VAL A 93 -20.58 4.12 4.91
CA VAL A 93 -20.25 5.47 5.36
C VAL A 93 -21.35 6.41 4.91
N LYS A 94 -21.90 7.15 5.87
CA LYS A 94 -22.85 8.24 5.62
C LYS A 94 -22.07 9.52 5.31
N LEU A 95 -22.37 10.14 4.17
CA LEU A 95 -21.74 11.38 3.70
C LEU A 95 -22.74 12.51 3.87
N GLU A 96 -22.50 13.41 4.83
CA GLU A 96 -23.38 14.55 5.16
C GLU A 96 -22.71 15.91 4.91
N GLU A 97 -21.43 15.89 4.50
CA GLU A 97 -20.65 17.09 4.20
C GLU A 97 -20.23 17.07 2.73
N GLU A 98 -20.35 18.22 2.05
CA GLU A 98 -19.78 18.40 0.72
C GLU A 98 -18.24 18.40 0.81
N GLY A 99 -17.59 17.65 -0.08
CA GLY A 99 -16.14 17.50 -0.10
C GLY A 99 -15.67 16.05 -0.23
N THR A 100 -14.37 15.88 -0.03
CA THR A 100 -13.70 14.59 -0.11
C THR A 100 -13.50 13.96 1.26
N PHE A 101 -13.94 12.72 1.38
CA PHE A 101 -13.75 11.83 2.51
C PHE A 101 -12.56 10.92 2.24
N LYS A 102 -11.74 10.70 3.27
CA LYS A 102 -10.61 9.77 3.23
C LYS A 102 -10.86 8.60 4.16
N ILE A 103 -10.85 7.39 3.61
CA ILE A 103 -10.99 6.16 4.38
C ILE A 103 -9.61 5.53 4.50
N THR A 104 -9.12 5.37 5.73
CA THR A 104 -7.74 4.94 6.00
C THR A 104 -7.72 3.76 6.97
N SER A 105 -6.95 2.74 6.66
CA SER A 105 -6.43 1.78 7.64
C SER A 105 -4.93 1.92 7.70
N PHE A 106 -4.40 2.31 8.86
CA PHE A 106 -2.98 2.51 9.06
C PHE A 106 -2.48 1.71 10.26
N SER A 107 -1.31 1.10 10.11
CA SER A 107 -0.61 0.47 11.21
C SER A 107 0.89 0.69 11.07
N SER A 108 1.56 0.88 12.18
CA SER A 108 3.01 1.03 12.24
C SER A 108 3.55 0.31 13.47
N GLY A 109 4.81 -0.12 13.42
CA GLY A 109 5.47 -0.71 14.57
C GLY A 109 6.87 -1.20 14.27
N ILE A 110 7.61 -1.50 15.35
CA ILE A 110 8.95 -2.06 15.27
C ILE A 110 8.89 -3.57 15.48
N ARG A 111 9.69 -4.31 14.70
CA ARG A 111 9.93 -5.74 14.87
C ARG A 111 11.43 -6.02 14.90
N ALA A 112 11.83 -6.82 15.86
CA ALA A 112 13.15 -7.41 15.99
C ALA A 112 13.11 -8.89 15.62
N PHE A 113 14.09 -9.37 14.88
CA PHE A 113 14.36 -10.78 14.62
C PHE A 113 15.82 -11.07 14.94
N TRP A 114 16.09 -12.24 15.52
CA TRP A 114 17.46 -12.68 15.82
C TRP A 114 17.53 -14.20 15.96
N LYS A 115 18.74 -14.75 16.11
CA LYS A 115 18.96 -16.14 16.53
C LYS A 115 19.44 -16.20 17.98
N ASP A 116 18.88 -17.11 18.77
CA ASP A 116 19.38 -17.43 20.11
C ASP A 116 20.69 -18.24 20.05
N GLU A 117 21.25 -18.58 21.21
CA GLU A 117 22.52 -19.31 21.32
C GLU A 117 22.43 -20.72 20.71
N GLU A 118 21.22 -21.31 20.69
CA GLU A 118 20.91 -22.58 20.05
C GLU A 118 20.64 -22.46 18.54
N GLY A 119 20.67 -21.25 17.97
CA GLY A 119 20.46 -20.97 16.56
C GLY A 119 18.99 -20.88 16.13
N ASN A 120 18.04 -20.93 17.06
CA ASN A 120 16.62 -20.79 16.76
C ASN A 120 16.24 -19.34 16.50
N ARG A 121 15.41 -19.12 15.48
CA ARG A 121 14.88 -17.79 15.16
C ARG A 121 13.92 -17.33 16.25
N LYS A 122 14.20 -16.17 16.82
CA LYS A 122 13.33 -15.43 17.73
C LYS A 122 12.80 -14.17 17.06
N MET A 123 11.71 -13.67 17.60
CA MET A 123 11.15 -12.38 17.20
C MET A 123 10.55 -11.65 18.39
N TRP A 124 10.52 -10.34 18.30
CA TRP A 124 9.81 -9.48 19.24
C TRP A 124 9.28 -8.23 18.52
N PRO A 125 8.09 -7.71 18.86
CA PRO A 125 7.09 -8.35 19.72
C PRO A 125 6.64 -9.69 19.15
N GLY A 126 6.05 -10.53 20.02
CA GLY A 126 5.43 -11.77 19.57
C GLY A 126 4.34 -11.51 18.52
N ARG A 127 3.98 -12.52 17.74
CA ARG A 127 2.93 -12.39 16.72
C ARG A 127 1.64 -11.84 17.34
N GLY A 128 1.13 -10.75 16.77
CA GLY A 128 -0.11 -10.10 17.22
C GLY A 128 0.04 -9.22 18.47
N LYS A 129 1.28 -9.01 18.97
CA LYS A 129 1.54 -8.07 20.06
C LYS A 129 2.07 -6.73 19.54
N PRO A 130 1.69 -5.60 20.15
CA PRO A 130 2.22 -4.29 19.80
C PRO A 130 3.66 -4.13 20.31
N TYR A 131 4.36 -3.14 19.75
CA TYR A 131 5.65 -2.69 20.24
C TYR A 131 5.48 -1.88 21.52
N VAL A 132 6.32 -2.13 22.52
CA VAL A 132 6.39 -1.37 23.78
C VAL A 132 7.84 -0.97 24.02
N ALA A 133 8.14 0.33 24.00
CA ALA A 133 9.51 0.84 24.00
C ALA A 133 10.30 0.41 25.25
N GLU A 134 9.64 0.42 26.40
CA GLU A 134 10.20 0.08 27.71
C GLU A 134 10.62 -1.39 27.78
N GLU A 135 9.95 -2.27 27.03
CA GLU A 135 10.20 -3.71 27.01
C GLU A 135 11.29 -4.12 26.00
N PHE A 136 11.67 -3.23 25.08
CA PHE A 136 12.63 -3.56 24.01
C PHE A 136 13.97 -4.01 24.60
N ALA A 137 14.53 -3.21 25.52
CA ALA A 137 15.87 -3.43 26.07
C ALA A 137 15.97 -4.71 26.95
N THR A 138 14.85 -5.16 27.52
CA THR A 138 14.77 -6.38 28.33
C THR A 138 14.45 -7.62 27.49
N SER A 139 13.67 -7.45 26.42
CA SER A 139 13.18 -8.56 25.59
C SER A 139 14.09 -8.90 24.41
N VAL A 140 14.88 -7.92 23.91
CA VAL A 140 15.76 -8.09 22.75
C VAL A 140 17.23 -8.11 23.21
N PRO A 141 17.96 -9.22 23.04
CA PRO A 141 19.35 -9.29 23.49
C PRO A 141 20.27 -8.37 22.68
N LYS A 142 21.08 -7.55 23.36
CA LYS A 142 22.01 -6.59 22.72
C LYS A 142 23.10 -7.24 21.86
N LYS A 143 23.46 -8.49 22.13
CA LYS A 143 24.51 -9.25 21.45
C LYS A 143 23.95 -10.49 20.73
N ALA A 144 22.72 -10.41 20.23
CA ALA A 144 22.13 -11.52 19.50
C ALA A 144 22.75 -11.68 18.11
N THR A 145 22.87 -12.93 17.67
CA THR A 145 23.32 -13.27 16.31
C THR A 145 22.24 -12.89 15.30
N ASP A 146 22.64 -12.28 14.18
CA ASP A 146 21.75 -11.84 13.10
C ASP A 146 20.59 -10.92 13.58
N LEU A 147 20.86 -10.04 14.57
CA LEU A 147 19.86 -9.10 15.05
C LEU A 147 19.48 -8.10 13.94
N SER A 148 18.20 -8.12 13.55
CA SER A 148 17.59 -7.16 12.62
C SER A 148 16.43 -6.47 13.32
N VAL A 149 16.46 -5.15 13.37
CA VAL A 149 15.38 -4.32 13.95
C VAL A 149 14.84 -3.41 12.86
N THR A 150 13.57 -3.61 12.52
CA THR A 150 12.90 -2.94 11.40
C THR A 150 11.65 -2.24 11.89
N GLN A 151 11.49 -0.97 11.51
CA GLN A 151 10.24 -0.23 11.62
C GLN A 151 9.42 -0.48 10.35
N GLY A 152 8.19 -0.95 10.48
CA GLY A 152 7.31 -1.22 9.35
C GLY A 152 6.00 -0.46 9.49
N SER A 153 5.59 0.23 8.43
CA SER A 153 4.26 0.82 8.30
C SER A 153 3.48 0.19 7.15
N ARG A 154 2.17 0.03 7.32
CA ARG A 154 1.23 -0.38 6.29
C ARG A 154 0.05 0.58 6.27
N ARG A 155 -0.27 1.10 5.08
CA ARG A 155 -1.38 2.01 4.84
C ARG A 155 -2.29 1.46 3.74
N VAL A 156 -3.59 1.47 3.97
CA VAL A 156 -4.62 1.16 2.97
C VAL A 156 -5.58 2.33 2.91
N GLU A 157 -5.77 2.91 1.72
CA GLU A 157 -6.60 4.10 1.56
C GLU A 157 -7.55 4.02 0.37
N THR A 158 -8.65 4.75 0.45
CA THR A 158 -9.51 5.10 -0.68
C THR A 158 -10.18 6.43 -0.40
N PHE A 159 -10.66 7.08 -1.46
CA PHE A 159 -11.25 8.42 -1.39
C PHE A 159 -12.62 8.42 -2.05
N VAL A 160 -13.53 9.19 -1.47
CA VAL A 160 -14.89 9.39 -1.99
C VAL A 160 -15.23 10.87 -1.89
N THR A 161 -15.87 11.43 -2.91
CA THR A 161 -16.27 12.83 -2.95
C THR A 161 -17.78 12.98 -3.08
N LEU A 162 -18.39 13.80 -2.23
CA LEU A 162 -19.77 14.25 -2.34
C LEU A 162 -19.77 15.71 -2.79
N GLY A 163 -20.38 16.02 -3.94
CA GLY A 163 -20.37 17.37 -4.51
C GLY A 163 -18.98 17.81 -4.99
N ALA A 164 -18.56 19.03 -4.67
CA ALA A 164 -17.25 19.54 -5.09
C ALA A 164 -16.10 18.90 -4.28
N PRO A 165 -14.95 18.58 -4.91
CA PRO A 165 -13.79 18.01 -4.22
C PRO A 165 -13.16 19.00 -3.23
N SER A 166 -12.55 18.48 -2.16
CA SER A 166 -11.84 19.27 -1.16
C SER A 166 -10.51 18.63 -0.74
N GLU A 167 -9.54 19.45 -0.33
CA GLU A 167 -8.15 18.99 -0.18
C GLU A 167 -7.70 18.77 1.28
N LYS A 168 -8.51 19.20 2.25
CA LYS A 168 -8.10 19.23 3.67
C LYS A 168 -7.64 17.86 4.19
N VAL A 169 -8.33 16.80 3.75
CA VAL A 169 -8.02 15.40 4.12
C VAL A 169 -6.66 14.91 3.63
N PHE A 170 -6.00 15.62 2.71
CA PHE A 170 -4.67 15.29 2.19
C PHE A 170 -3.52 15.89 2.98
N THR A 171 -3.80 16.57 4.10
CA THR A 171 -2.75 16.99 5.03
C THR A 171 -2.02 15.74 5.56
N PRO A 172 -0.69 15.62 5.39
CA PRO A 172 0.05 14.42 5.81
C PRO A 172 0.06 14.29 7.33
N SER A 173 -0.04 13.04 7.81
CA SER A 173 0.24 12.71 9.21
C SER A 173 1.74 12.71 9.52
N ASN A 174 2.58 12.64 8.48
CA ASN A 174 4.03 12.48 8.55
C ASN A 174 4.45 11.17 9.23
N GLU A 175 3.64 10.12 9.07
CA GLU A 175 3.90 8.80 9.65
C GLU A 175 3.85 7.70 8.58
N GLY A 176 4.95 6.95 8.46
CA GLY A 176 5.07 5.88 7.48
C GLY A 176 5.02 6.40 6.04
N LEU A 177 4.70 5.50 5.11
CA LEU A 177 4.60 5.80 3.68
C LEU A 177 3.23 6.38 3.32
N GLU A 178 3.18 7.64 2.89
CA GLU A 178 1.98 8.40 2.51
C GLU A 178 1.97 8.72 1.03
N LEU A 179 0.77 8.78 0.43
CA LEU A 179 0.54 9.30 -0.91
C LEU A 179 -0.27 10.59 -0.80
N ILE A 180 0.31 11.68 -1.28
CA ILE A 180 -0.29 13.02 -1.27
C ILE A 180 -0.66 13.38 -2.71
N PRO A 181 -1.95 13.55 -3.03
CA PRO A 181 -2.37 13.90 -4.38
C PRO A 181 -1.93 15.32 -4.75
N VAL A 182 -1.35 15.44 -5.95
CA VAL A 182 -1.25 16.71 -6.67
C VAL A 182 -2.44 16.80 -7.65
N THR A 183 -2.78 15.67 -8.28
CA THR A 183 -4.05 15.47 -8.98
C THR A 183 -5.05 14.83 -8.03
N HIS A 184 -6.26 15.37 -7.93
CA HIS A 184 -7.28 14.89 -7.00
C HIS A 184 -7.66 13.41 -7.29
N PRO A 185 -7.75 12.53 -6.28
CA PRO A 185 -7.90 11.08 -6.49
C PRO A 185 -9.28 10.64 -7.00
N ASN A 186 -10.28 11.53 -6.95
CA ASN A 186 -11.59 11.34 -7.57
C ASN A 186 -11.80 12.21 -8.83
N ASP A 187 -10.71 12.76 -9.39
CA ASP A 187 -10.71 13.56 -10.63
C ASP A 187 -9.69 12.97 -11.63
N LEU A 188 -9.83 11.66 -11.89
CA LEU A 188 -8.91 10.91 -12.75
C LEU A 188 -9.63 10.51 -14.03
N PHE A 189 -9.04 10.82 -15.18
CA PHE A 189 -9.61 10.47 -16.49
C PHE A 189 -8.69 9.59 -17.31
N ALA A 190 -9.30 8.76 -18.16
CA ALA A 190 -8.59 7.93 -19.09
C ALA A 190 -7.73 8.77 -20.05
N THR A 191 -6.56 8.25 -20.38
CA THR A 191 -5.46 8.84 -21.17
C THR A 191 -4.77 10.05 -20.56
N GLU A 192 -5.27 10.58 -19.45
CA GLU A 192 -4.64 11.67 -18.72
C GLU A 192 -3.58 11.17 -17.74
N THR A 193 -2.68 12.08 -17.36
CA THR A 193 -1.63 11.80 -16.37
C THR A 193 -1.97 12.47 -15.05
N ALA A 194 -2.02 11.68 -13.99
CA ALA A 194 -2.15 12.15 -12.63
C ALA A 194 -0.80 12.18 -11.92
N THR A 195 -0.59 13.18 -11.08
CA THR A 195 0.61 13.36 -10.28
C THR A 195 0.32 13.13 -8.80
N PHE A 196 1.21 12.40 -8.12
CA PHE A 196 1.16 12.19 -6.68
C PHE A 196 2.56 12.36 -6.09
N THR A 197 2.64 12.83 -4.85
CA THR A 197 3.89 12.92 -4.07
C THR A 197 3.88 11.86 -2.99
N LEU A 198 4.94 11.07 -2.92
CA LEU A 198 5.13 10.04 -1.92
C LEU A 198 6.05 10.56 -0.81
N LEU A 199 5.59 10.41 0.43
CA LEU A 199 6.34 10.79 1.62
C LEU A 199 6.61 9.56 2.50
N ILE A 200 7.76 9.51 3.15
CA ILE A 200 8.11 8.55 4.20
C ILE A 200 8.50 9.34 5.45
N ASP A 201 7.64 9.29 6.47
CA ASP A 201 7.76 10.08 7.70
C ASP A 201 7.96 11.58 7.41
N GLY A 202 7.11 12.15 6.54
CA GLY A 202 7.11 13.57 6.17
C GLY A 202 8.24 14.02 5.22
N LYS A 203 9.11 13.11 4.77
CA LYS A 203 10.19 13.41 3.80
C LYS A 203 9.91 12.75 2.45
N PRO A 204 10.39 13.29 1.32
CA PRO A 204 10.26 12.64 0.02
C PRO A 204 10.72 11.17 0.03
N ALA A 205 9.84 10.25 -0.33
CA ALA A 205 10.14 8.83 -0.46
C ALA A 205 10.78 8.56 -1.83
N VAL A 206 12.04 8.95 -2.00
CA VAL A 206 12.78 8.84 -3.29
C VAL A 206 13.09 7.39 -3.63
N GLY A 207 12.74 6.95 -4.84
CA GLY A 207 12.97 5.56 -5.26
C GLY A 207 11.92 4.56 -4.76
N ALA A 208 10.77 5.02 -4.27
CA ALA A 208 9.63 4.17 -3.97
C ALA A 208 9.14 3.48 -5.25
N GLU A 209 8.90 2.17 -5.15
CA GLU A 209 8.43 1.35 -6.26
C GLU A 209 6.91 1.33 -6.25
N VAL A 210 6.29 1.68 -7.39
CA VAL A 210 4.84 1.72 -7.55
C VAL A 210 4.42 0.73 -8.63
N GLU A 211 3.45 -0.11 -8.30
CA GLU A 211 2.75 -0.98 -9.23
C GLU A 211 1.28 -0.58 -9.29
N VAL A 212 0.76 -0.36 -10.49
CA VAL A 212 -0.65 -0.03 -10.71
C VAL A 212 -1.29 -1.13 -11.54
N VAL A 213 -2.40 -1.67 -11.04
CA VAL A 213 -3.11 -2.79 -11.64
C VAL A 213 -4.58 -2.43 -11.79
N ARG A 214 -5.09 -2.45 -13.02
CA ARG A 214 -6.51 -2.28 -13.28
C ARG A 214 -7.31 -3.46 -12.71
N GLY A 215 -8.51 -3.21 -12.21
CA GLY A 215 -9.47 -4.22 -11.79
C GLY A 215 -9.89 -5.17 -12.91
N GLY A 216 -10.61 -6.24 -12.55
CA GLY A 216 -11.14 -7.19 -13.55
C GLY A 216 -10.08 -8.07 -14.21
N MET A 217 -8.93 -8.30 -13.56
CA MET A 217 -7.84 -9.14 -14.09
C MET A 217 -8.30 -10.54 -14.50
N ARG A 218 -9.32 -11.12 -13.83
CA ARG A 218 -9.88 -12.44 -14.14
C ARG A 218 -10.42 -12.57 -15.57
N TYR A 219 -10.73 -11.45 -16.21
CA TYR A 219 -11.28 -11.39 -17.57
C TYR A 219 -10.27 -10.91 -18.61
N ARG A 220 -8.97 -10.83 -18.25
CA ARG A 220 -7.89 -10.42 -19.15
C ARG A 220 -6.78 -11.48 -19.17
N ASN A 221 -6.10 -11.59 -20.31
CA ASN A 221 -4.98 -12.51 -20.49
C ASN A 221 -3.67 -11.96 -19.89
N THR A 222 -3.61 -10.67 -19.57
CA THR A 222 -2.44 -10.01 -18.97
C THR A 222 -2.87 -9.08 -17.83
N GLN A 223 -1.96 -8.77 -16.91
CA GLN A 223 -2.25 -7.88 -15.79
C GLN A 223 -2.35 -6.40 -16.20
N GLU A 224 -1.72 -6.04 -17.33
CA GLU A 224 -1.57 -4.65 -17.80
C GLU A 224 -1.03 -3.75 -16.67
N MET A 225 -0.04 -4.27 -15.94
CA MET A 225 0.60 -3.57 -14.82
C MET A 225 1.41 -2.39 -15.33
N ILE A 226 1.27 -1.25 -14.65
CA ILE A 226 2.10 -0.07 -14.86
C ILE A 226 3.09 -0.03 -13.70
N SER A 227 4.37 0.12 -14.00
CA SER A 227 5.42 0.27 -12.99
C SER A 227 6.06 1.65 -13.11
N VAL A 228 6.08 2.40 -12.00
CA VAL A 228 6.76 3.70 -11.91
C VAL A 228 7.60 3.77 -10.64
N THR A 229 8.60 4.62 -10.63
CA THR A 229 9.47 4.86 -9.47
C THR A 229 9.44 6.34 -9.15
N SER A 230 9.35 6.67 -7.87
CA SER A 230 9.34 8.08 -7.46
C SER A 230 10.69 8.77 -7.72
N ASN A 231 10.62 10.02 -8.14
CA ASN A 231 11.78 10.85 -8.43
C ASN A 231 12.43 11.42 -7.14
N ASN A 232 13.41 12.33 -7.30
CA ASN A 232 14.11 12.98 -6.19
C ASN A 232 13.23 13.86 -5.30
N GLU A 233 12.04 14.24 -5.76
CA GLU A 233 11.02 14.98 -5.01
C GLU A 233 9.97 14.04 -4.41
N GLY A 234 10.13 12.72 -4.56
CA GLY A 234 9.14 11.73 -4.14
C GLY A 234 7.93 11.65 -5.08
N GLN A 235 7.94 12.35 -6.21
CA GLN A 235 6.79 12.40 -7.11
C GLN A 235 6.73 11.21 -8.06
N ILE A 236 5.51 10.81 -8.38
CA ILE A 236 5.17 9.84 -9.41
C ILE A 236 4.17 10.43 -10.39
N ASN A 237 4.26 10.00 -11.64
CA ASN A 237 3.32 10.37 -12.70
C ASN A 237 2.71 9.09 -13.24
N ILE A 238 1.38 8.96 -13.20
CA ILE A 238 0.65 7.79 -13.68
C ILE A 238 -0.26 8.24 -14.83
N THR A 239 0.01 7.74 -16.04
CA THR A 239 -0.91 7.89 -17.18
C THR A 239 -1.91 6.74 -17.17
N TRP A 240 -3.20 7.05 -17.05
CA TRP A 240 -4.25 6.04 -16.93
C TRP A 240 -4.70 5.56 -18.30
N PRO A 241 -4.49 4.30 -18.71
CA PRO A 241 -4.74 3.91 -20.10
C PRO A 241 -6.24 3.84 -20.45
N GLN A 242 -7.08 3.47 -19.48
CA GLN A 242 -8.52 3.24 -19.68
C GLN A 242 -9.32 3.56 -18.42
N ALA A 243 -10.62 3.78 -18.56
CA ALA A 243 -11.52 3.91 -17.42
C ALA A 243 -11.68 2.61 -16.61
N GLY A 244 -11.99 2.75 -15.33
CA GLY A 244 -12.27 1.68 -14.38
C GLY A 244 -11.56 1.85 -13.04
N MET A 245 -11.76 0.89 -12.15
CA MET A 245 -11.09 0.86 -10.84
C MET A 245 -9.66 0.35 -11.00
N TYR A 246 -8.72 1.00 -10.31
CA TYR A 246 -7.30 0.64 -10.25
C TYR A 246 -6.88 0.42 -8.81
N PHE A 247 -6.04 -0.57 -8.61
CA PHE A 247 -5.30 -0.82 -7.39
C PHE A 247 -3.87 -0.30 -7.57
N VAL A 248 -3.43 0.56 -6.67
CA VAL A 248 -2.06 1.11 -6.63
C VAL A 248 -1.36 0.52 -5.41
N GLU A 249 -0.27 -0.19 -5.63
CA GLU A 249 0.61 -0.73 -4.60
C GLU A 249 1.92 0.03 -4.62
N ILE A 250 2.40 0.45 -3.45
CA ILE A 250 3.66 1.17 -3.31
C ILE A 250 4.47 0.53 -2.20
N SER A 251 5.75 0.31 -2.48
CA SER A 251 6.71 -0.16 -1.49
C SER A 251 7.90 0.78 -1.39
N TYR A 252 8.39 0.97 -0.17
CA TYR A 252 9.56 1.77 0.13
C TYR A 252 10.38 1.14 1.24
N LYS A 253 11.70 1.28 1.15
CA LYS A 253 12.65 0.82 2.18
C LYS A 253 13.90 1.69 2.17
N ASP A 254 14.37 2.07 3.34
CA ASP A 254 15.70 2.65 3.53
C ASP A 254 16.32 2.27 4.90
N ASP A 255 17.54 2.75 5.14
CA ASP A 255 18.32 2.58 6.36
C ASP A 255 18.25 3.80 7.30
N LYS A 256 17.23 4.66 7.16
CA LYS A 256 17.08 5.93 7.89
C LYS A 256 16.01 5.87 8.99
N ALA A 257 15.78 4.69 9.55
CA ALA A 257 14.85 4.52 10.66
C ALA A 257 15.35 5.20 11.93
N GLU A 258 14.41 5.56 12.80
CA GLU A 258 14.75 5.99 14.16
C GLU A 258 15.11 4.78 15.03
N LEU A 259 16.05 4.99 15.97
CA LEU A 259 16.44 3.95 16.92
C LEU A 259 15.22 3.50 17.75
N PRO A 260 15.09 2.20 18.08
CA PRO A 260 16.10 1.14 17.93
C PRO A 260 16.14 0.47 16.55
N ALA A 261 15.27 0.86 15.62
CA ALA A 261 15.31 0.32 14.27
C ALA A 261 16.50 0.87 13.49
N THR A 262 16.95 0.08 12.52
CA THR A 262 18.04 0.46 11.59
C THR A 262 17.57 0.48 10.14
N VAL A 263 16.39 -0.09 9.89
CA VAL A 263 15.74 -0.14 8.58
C VAL A 263 14.30 0.27 8.81
N ARG A 264 13.76 1.11 7.93
CA ARG A 264 12.32 1.37 7.86
C ARG A 264 11.78 0.91 6.53
N THR A 265 10.58 0.36 6.57
CA THR A 265 9.84 -0.11 5.40
C THR A 265 8.45 0.48 5.45
N GLY A 266 7.94 0.92 4.30
CA GLY A 266 6.56 1.34 4.16
C GLY A 266 5.89 0.60 3.03
N SER A 267 4.65 0.18 3.26
CA SER A 267 3.74 -0.26 2.20
C SER A 267 2.48 0.58 2.19
N TYR A 268 2.04 0.91 0.99
CA TYR A 268 0.80 1.61 0.73
C TYR A 268 0.01 0.84 -0.32
N SER A 269 -1.31 0.75 -0.11
CA SER A 269 -2.23 0.27 -1.13
C SER A 269 -3.43 1.20 -1.24
N GLY A 270 -3.74 1.68 -2.44
CA GLY A 270 -4.87 2.57 -2.68
C GLY A 270 -5.78 2.08 -3.78
N THR A 271 -7.07 2.39 -3.67
CA THR A 271 -8.06 2.16 -4.73
C THR A 271 -8.49 3.48 -5.35
N PHE A 272 -8.45 3.56 -6.68
CA PHE A 272 -8.72 4.77 -7.44
C PHE A 272 -9.65 4.47 -8.61
N GLU A 273 -10.68 5.29 -8.80
CA GLU A 273 -11.55 5.23 -9.99
C GLU A 273 -11.00 6.16 -11.07
N VAL A 274 -10.91 5.66 -12.29
CA VAL A 274 -10.61 6.46 -13.48
C VAL A 274 -11.86 6.52 -14.34
N LEU A 275 -12.32 7.72 -14.65
CA LEU A 275 -13.50 8.00 -15.46
C LEU A 275 -13.16 8.02 -16.97
N PRO A 276 -14.13 7.75 -17.85
CA PRO A 276 -13.96 8.00 -19.28
C PRO A 276 -13.88 9.51 -19.56
N LEU A 277 -13.15 9.88 -20.62
CA LEU A 277 -13.21 11.22 -21.21
C LEU A 277 -14.59 11.53 -21.81
#